data_AF-A0A6G1R4Z7-F1
#
_entry.id   AF-A0A6G1R4Z7-F1
#
_cell.length_a   1.000
_cell.length_b   1.000
_cell.length_c   1.000
_cell.angle_alpha   90.00
_cell.angle_beta   90.00
_cell.angle_gamma   90.00
#
_symmetry.space_group_name_H-M   'P 1'
#
loop_
_entity.id
_entity.type
_entity.pdbx_description
1 polymer ?
#
loop_
_entity_poly.entity_id
_entity_poly.type
_entity_poly.pdbx_seq_one_letter_code
_entity_poly.pdbx_strand_id
1 'polypeptide(L)'
;MMSLDCCFCFSSKSSKVLAKRELLYVPLIGWTWYFLEIVFCKRKWEEDRDTVIEGLKRLADYPEYMWFLLYCEGTRFTETKHRISMEVAESKGLPKLKYHLLPRTKGFTTAVQCLRGTVSAVYDVTLNFRGNKNPSLLGILYGKKYEADMCVRRFPLEDIPQDEKEAANWLHKLYQEKDALQEMYNQEGVFPGQQFKPPRRPWTLLNFLFWATVLLSPLFTFGFGVFASGSPLLILAFLGLVGAASFGVRRLIGVTEIEKGSSYGNQEFKKKE
;
A
#
# COMPACT_ATOMS: atom_id res chain seq x y z
N MET A 1 13.26 3.10 2.69
CA MET A 1 12.55 2.11 3.53
C MET A 1 11.08 2.10 3.13
N MET A 2 10.68 1.13 2.32
CA MET A 2 9.25 0.86 2.09
C MET A 2 8.81 -0.05 3.23
N SER A 3 8.42 0.56 4.36
CA SER A 3 7.69 -0.19 5.38
C SER A 3 6.33 -0.51 4.78
N LEU A 4 6.18 -1.71 4.22
CA LEU A 4 4.90 -2.29 3.85
C LEU A 4 4.26 -2.78 5.16
N ASP A 5 3.78 -1.82 5.95
CA ASP A 5 3.12 -2.12 7.21
C ASP A 5 1.66 -2.55 6.95
N CYS A 6 1.45 -3.82 7.26
CA CYS A 6 0.23 -4.62 7.18
C CYS A 6 -0.09 -5.23 5.79
N CYS A 7 -0.45 -6.51 5.81
CA CYS A 7 -0.96 -7.40 4.75
C CYS A 7 -0.06 -7.79 3.56
N PHE A 8 0.34 -9.08 3.51
CA PHE A 8 0.82 -9.78 2.30
C PHE A 8 0.11 -11.12 2.05
N CYS A 9 -0.38 -11.25 0.80
CA CYS A 9 -0.48 -12.43 -0.08
C CYS A 9 -1.45 -13.62 0.14
N PHE A 10 -2.33 -13.74 -0.87
CA PHE A 10 -2.62 -14.95 -1.68
C PHE A 10 -3.53 -16.05 -1.12
N SER A 11 -4.81 -15.71 -0.95
CA SER A 11 -5.96 -16.60 -1.18
C SER A 11 -7.21 -15.73 -1.29
N SER A 12 -8.04 -15.91 -2.35
CA SER A 12 -9.34 -15.31 -2.66
C SER A 12 -10.12 -14.62 -1.53
N LYS A 13 -9.62 -13.51 -0.98
CA LYS A 13 -10.26 -12.74 0.09
C LYS A 13 -10.12 -11.26 -0.21
N SER A 14 -11.18 -10.50 0.00
CA SER A 14 -11.20 -9.07 -0.32
C SER A 14 -10.26 -8.29 0.60
N SER A 15 -9.25 -7.63 0.03
CA SER A 15 -8.42 -6.66 0.75
C SER A 15 -9.05 -5.28 0.66
N LYS A 16 -9.34 -4.68 1.82
CA LYS A 16 -9.92 -3.35 1.99
C LYS A 16 -8.83 -2.42 2.55
N VAL A 17 -8.88 -1.15 2.18
CA VAL A 17 -7.88 -0.14 2.59
C VAL A 17 -8.57 1.21 2.72
N LEU A 18 -7.94 2.16 3.41
CA LEU A 18 -8.31 3.57 3.30
C LEU A 18 -7.56 4.21 2.14
N ALA A 19 -8.29 4.60 1.10
CA ALA A 19 -7.73 5.20 -0.10
C ALA A 19 -7.87 6.73 -0.09
N LYS A 20 -6.96 7.39 -0.80
CA LYS A 20 -7.01 8.84 -1.02
C LYS A 20 -8.20 9.19 -1.94
N ARG A 21 -9.03 10.16 -1.57
CA ARG A 21 -10.25 10.53 -2.33
C ARG A 21 -9.98 10.87 -3.80
N GLU A 22 -8.83 11.46 -4.09
CA GLU A 22 -8.42 11.79 -5.45
C GLU A 22 -8.24 10.55 -6.34
N LEU A 23 -8.03 9.37 -5.75
CA LEU A 23 -7.93 8.10 -6.47
C LEU A 23 -9.29 7.61 -6.99
N LEU A 24 -10.41 8.09 -6.44
CA LEU A 24 -11.75 7.79 -6.94
C LEU A 24 -11.94 8.24 -8.39
N TYR A 25 -11.31 9.35 -8.77
CA TYR A 25 -11.43 9.96 -10.09
C TYR A 25 -10.49 9.35 -11.13
N VAL A 26 -9.62 8.40 -10.74
CA VAL A 26 -8.78 7.68 -11.70
C VAL A 26 -9.64 6.66 -12.44
N PRO A 27 -9.80 6.78 -13.78
CA PRO A 27 -10.64 5.85 -14.54
C PRO A 27 -10.16 4.40 -14.37
N LEU A 28 -11.11 3.46 -14.45
CA LEU A 28 -10.93 2.03 -14.21
C LEU A 28 -10.52 1.69 -12.77
N ILE A 29 -9.36 2.15 -12.29
CA ILE A 29 -8.82 1.78 -10.98
C ILE A 29 -9.68 2.36 -9.85
N GLY A 30 -9.97 3.66 -9.89
CA GLY A 30 -10.78 4.34 -8.87
C GLY A 30 -12.20 3.79 -8.80
N TRP A 31 -12.79 3.50 -9.96
CA TRP A 31 -14.13 2.91 -10.05
C TRP A 31 -14.14 1.47 -9.55
N THR A 32 -13.13 0.66 -9.89
CA THR A 32 -12.98 -0.69 -9.35
C THR A 32 -12.92 -0.64 -7.83
N TRP A 33 -12.14 0.26 -7.26
CA TRP A 33 -12.05 0.44 -5.80
C TRP A 33 -13.35 0.92 -5.17
N TYR A 34 -14.09 1.79 -5.85
CA TYR A 34 -15.44 2.18 -5.44
C TYR A 34 -16.39 0.98 -5.38
N PHE A 35 -16.40 0.14 -6.42
CA PHE A 35 -17.21 -1.09 -6.45
C PHE A 35 -16.73 -2.17 -5.47
N LEU A 36 -15.45 -2.15 -5.10
CA LEU A 36 -14.88 -3.00 -4.04
C LEU A 36 -15.14 -2.44 -2.63
N GLU A 37 -15.97 -1.39 -2.50
CA GLU A 37 -16.34 -0.74 -1.22
C GLU A 37 -15.12 -0.28 -0.41
N ILE A 38 -14.08 0.20 -1.12
CA ILE A 38 -12.93 0.84 -0.49
C ILE A 38 -13.34 2.21 0.04
N VAL A 39 -12.92 2.53 1.25
CA VAL A 39 -13.28 3.79 1.92
C VAL A 39 -12.31 4.89 1.48
N PHE A 40 -12.86 6.00 0.95
CA PHE A 40 -12.08 7.11 0.42
C PHE A 40 -12.03 8.30 1.40
N CYS A 41 -10.83 8.80 1.68
CA CYS A 41 -10.58 9.87 2.65
C CYS A 41 -9.83 11.06 2.02
N LYS A 42 -10.17 12.29 2.45
CA LYS A 42 -9.47 13.54 2.11
C LYS A 42 -8.17 13.78 2.91
N ARG A 43 -7.89 12.94 3.92
CA ARG A 43 -6.72 13.01 4.84
C ARG A 43 -6.80 14.13 5.87
N LYS A 44 -8.03 14.57 6.19
CA LYS A 44 -8.32 15.48 7.31
C LYS A 44 -9.36 14.79 8.18
N TRP A 45 -8.96 14.46 9.41
CA TRP A 45 -9.79 13.66 10.31
C TRP A 45 -11.16 14.31 10.55
N GLU A 46 -11.18 15.62 10.70
CA GLU A 46 -12.37 16.42 10.99
C GLU A 46 -13.41 16.33 9.86
N GLU A 47 -12.98 16.21 8.60
CA GLU A 47 -13.87 16.07 7.45
C GLU A 47 -14.23 14.60 7.15
N ASP A 48 -13.31 13.67 7.46
CA ASP A 48 -13.42 12.26 7.06
C ASP A 48 -14.04 11.37 8.14
N ARG A 49 -14.13 11.81 9.40
CA ARG A 49 -14.51 10.98 10.56
C ARG A 49 -15.77 10.16 10.30
N ASP A 50 -16.87 10.82 9.91
CA ASP A 50 -18.16 10.15 9.76
C ASP A 50 -18.14 9.19 8.56
N THR A 51 -17.52 9.60 7.45
CA THR A 51 -17.33 8.74 6.26
C THR A 51 -16.50 7.50 6.59
N VAL A 52 -15.44 7.64 7.39
CA VAL A 52 -14.58 6.53 7.81
C VAL A 52 -15.34 5.58 8.73
N ILE A 53 -16.08 6.10 9.72
CA ILE A 53 -16.87 5.28 10.64
C ILE A 53 -17.96 4.52 9.88
N GLU A 54 -18.72 5.18 9.01
CA GLU A 54 -19.76 4.54 8.20
C GLU A 54 -19.17 3.51 7.23
N GLY A 55 -18.03 3.83 6.61
CA GLY A 55 -17.28 2.89 5.78
C GLY A 55 -16.84 1.64 6.56
N LEU A 56 -16.25 1.82 7.74
CA LEU A 56 -15.81 0.71 8.58
C LEU A 56 -16.96 -0.14 9.10
N LYS A 57 -18.12 0.46 9.43
CA LYS A 57 -19.33 -0.28 9.79
C LYS A 57 -19.83 -1.14 8.63
N ARG A 58 -19.87 -0.60 7.41
CA ARG A 58 -20.19 -1.40 6.22
C ARG A 58 -19.23 -2.56 6.01
N LEU A 59 -17.94 -2.36 6.29
CA LEU A 59 -16.96 -3.43 6.25
C LEU A 59 -17.14 -4.46 7.37
N ALA A 60 -17.65 -4.05 8.53
CA ALA A 60 -17.95 -4.95 9.64
C ALA A 60 -19.09 -5.94 9.28
N ASP A 61 -20.04 -5.50 8.45
CA ASP A 61 -21.16 -6.29 7.94
C ASP A 61 -20.84 -7.03 6.63
N TYR A 62 -19.57 -7.05 6.19
CA TYR A 62 -19.18 -7.69 4.94
C TYR A 62 -19.33 -9.22 5.03
N PRO A 63 -19.99 -9.90 4.07
CA PRO A 63 -20.39 -11.31 4.21
C PRO A 63 -19.22 -12.31 4.16
N GLU A 64 -18.06 -11.88 3.67
CA GLU A 64 -16.87 -12.72 3.53
C GLU A 64 -15.73 -12.26 4.44
N TYR A 65 -14.78 -13.17 4.69
CA TYR A 65 -13.54 -12.82 5.37
C TYR A 65 -12.77 -11.76 4.59
N MET A 66 -12.57 -10.60 5.22
CA MET A 66 -11.84 -9.49 4.64
C MET A 66 -10.53 -9.21 5.38
N TRP A 67 -9.58 -8.61 4.66
CA TRP A 67 -8.35 -8.06 5.22
C TRP A 67 -8.44 -6.54 5.19
N PHE A 68 -8.25 -5.88 6.32
CA PHE A 68 -8.20 -4.42 6.38
C PHE A 68 -6.76 -3.93 6.54
N LEU A 69 -6.25 -3.25 5.52
CA LEU A 69 -4.90 -2.72 5.46
C LEU A 69 -4.85 -1.29 5.97
N LEU A 70 -4.01 -1.04 6.98
CA LEU A 70 -3.79 0.29 7.55
C LEU A 70 -2.31 0.62 7.72
N TYR A 71 -1.90 1.78 7.17
CA TYR A 71 -0.60 2.38 7.42
C TYR A 71 -0.74 3.48 8.46
N CYS A 72 -0.37 3.20 9.72
CA CYS A 72 -0.55 4.14 10.81
C CYS A 72 0.35 5.38 10.69
N GLU A 73 1.46 5.34 9.97
CA GLU A 73 2.26 6.56 9.68
C GLU A 73 1.49 7.59 8.84
N GLY A 74 0.57 7.11 7.99
CA GLY A 74 -0.28 7.94 7.11
C GLY A 74 0.44 8.63 5.96
N THR A 75 1.75 8.39 5.77
CA THR A 75 2.54 8.88 4.64
C THR A 75 3.76 7.99 4.43
N ARG A 76 4.34 8.05 3.24
CA ARG A 76 5.65 7.47 2.98
C ARG A 76 6.74 8.18 3.77
N PHE A 77 7.71 7.41 4.24
CA PHE A 77 8.93 7.88 4.88
C PHE A 77 9.76 8.72 3.90
N THR A 78 10.15 9.92 4.33
CA THR A 78 11.18 10.74 3.69
C THR A 78 11.97 11.43 4.80
N GLU A 79 13.25 11.74 4.57
CA GLU A 79 14.11 12.36 5.58
C GLU A 79 13.51 13.65 6.15
N THR A 80 12.96 14.50 5.28
CA THR A 80 12.27 15.73 5.68
C THR A 80 11.08 15.47 6.60
N LYS A 81 10.26 14.45 6.29
CA LYS A 81 9.09 14.09 7.09
C LYS A 81 9.48 13.42 8.40
N HIS A 82 10.58 12.67 8.39
CA HIS A 82 11.15 12.07 9.59
C HIS A 82 11.60 13.14 10.56
N ARG A 83 12.37 14.14 10.12
CA ARG A 83 12.75 15.30 10.95
C ARG A 83 11.54 15.99 11.58
N ILE A 84 10.52 16.30 10.77
CA ILE A 84 9.28 16.93 11.25
C ILE A 84 8.56 16.01 12.25
N SER A 85 8.53 14.70 11.99
CA SER A 85 7.96 13.72 12.90
C SER A 85 8.70 13.66 14.23
N MET A 86 10.02 13.87 14.24
CA MET A 86 10.83 13.89 15.48
C MET A 86 10.57 15.14 16.32
N GLU A 87 10.41 16.31 15.68
CA GLU A 87 10.00 17.56 16.35
C GLU A 87 8.60 17.40 16.99
N VAL A 88 7.67 16.75 16.28
CA VAL A 88 6.35 16.43 16.81
C VAL A 88 6.42 15.42 17.96
N ALA A 89 7.31 14.43 17.90
CA ALA A 89 7.49 13.48 19.01
C ALA A 89 8.00 14.20 20.27
N GLU A 90 8.99 15.08 20.12
CA GLU A 90 9.58 15.86 21.21
C GLU A 90 8.56 16.81 21.86
N SER A 91 7.80 17.56 21.06
CA SER A 91 6.75 18.45 21.58
C SER A 91 5.63 17.72 22.33
N LYS A 92 5.43 16.42 22.05
CA LYS A 92 4.44 15.56 22.71
C LYS A 92 5.02 14.71 23.84
N GLY A 93 6.33 14.82 24.10
CA GLY A 93 7.02 13.97 25.09
C GLY A 93 7.04 12.48 24.71
N LEU A 94 6.94 12.15 23.42
CA LEU A 94 6.98 10.78 22.92
C LEU A 94 8.41 10.39 22.52
N PRO A 95 8.80 9.11 22.65
CA PRO A 95 10.10 8.63 22.20
C PRO A 95 10.35 8.90 20.71
N LYS A 96 11.58 9.31 20.38
CA LYS A 96 12.03 9.50 19.00
C LYS A 96 12.27 8.13 18.35
N LEU A 97 11.74 7.93 17.14
CA LEU A 97 11.90 6.71 16.35
C LEU A 97 12.94 6.96 15.25
N LYS A 98 13.85 6.02 15.00
CA LYS A 98 14.96 6.20 14.05
C LYS A 98 14.60 5.82 12.62
N TYR A 99 13.78 4.78 12.45
CA TYR A 99 13.46 4.17 11.15
C TYR A 99 12.02 4.36 10.71
N HIS A 100 11.14 4.77 11.63
CA HIS A 100 9.71 4.95 11.39
C HIS A 100 9.27 6.39 11.66
N LEU A 101 8.15 6.78 11.04
CA LEU A 101 7.44 8.00 11.43
C LEU A 101 6.56 7.72 12.66
N LEU A 102 6.23 8.78 13.40
CA LEU A 102 5.33 8.67 14.53
C LEU A 102 3.93 8.22 14.04
N PRO A 103 3.35 7.13 14.59
CA PRO A 103 2.06 6.66 14.15
C PRO A 103 0.94 7.62 14.52
N ARG A 104 -0.04 7.75 13.62
CA ARG A 104 -1.30 8.42 13.84
C ARG A 104 -2.29 7.43 14.42
N THR A 105 -2.74 7.70 15.64
CA THR A 105 -3.52 6.76 16.42
C THR A 105 -5.00 6.73 16.03
N LYS A 106 -5.61 7.88 15.71
CA LYS A 106 -7.07 8.00 15.44
C LYS A 106 -7.62 7.00 14.43
N GLY A 107 -6.92 6.81 13.30
CA GLY A 107 -7.37 5.87 12.26
C GLY A 107 -7.33 4.42 12.73
N PHE A 108 -6.31 4.06 13.51
CA PHE A 108 -6.15 2.73 14.09
C PHE A 108 -7.19 2.47 15.20
N THR A 109 -7.32 3.39 16.16
CA THR A 109 -8.26 3.23 17.27
C THR A 109 -9.70 3.13 16.77
N THR A 110 -10.09 3.94 15.80
CA THR A 110 -11.41 3.89 15.17
C THR A 110 -11.63 2.57 14.43
N ALA A 111 -10.63 2.09 13.67
CA ALA A 111 -10.72 0.81 12.97
C ALA A 111 -10.86 -0.37 13.94
N VAL A 112 -10.05 -0.41 15.00
CA VAL A 112 -10.14 -1.44 16.05
C VAL A 112 -11.51 -1.42 16.72
N GLN A 113 -12.05 -0.24 17.03
CA GLN A 113 -13.38 -0.12 17.65
C GLN A 113 -14.50 -0.56 16.71
N CYS A 114 -14.50 -0.12 15.46
CA CYS A 114 -15.57 -0.43 14.50
C CYS A 114 -15.56 -1.88 14.02
N LEU A 115 -14.37 -2.49 13.89
CA LEU A 115 -14.21 -3.85 13.37
C LEU A 115 -14.16 -4.92 14.47
N ARG A 116 -14.28 -4.53 15.74
CA ARG A 116 -14.31 -5.48 16.86
C ARG A 116 -15.53 -6.38 16.73
N GLY A 117 -15.30 -7.69 16.80
CA GLY A 117 -16.32 -8.72 16.58
C GLY A 117 -16.33 -9.28 15.16
N THR A 118 -15.91 -8.50 14.15
CA THR A 118 -15.78 -8.98 12.76
C THR A 118 -14.39 -9.52 12.47
N VAL A 119 -13.33 -8.77 12.85
CA VAL A 119 -11.94 -9.19 12.60
C VAL A 119 -11.35 -9.89 13.82
N SER A 120 -10.61 -10.98 13.59
CA SER A 120 -10.11 -11.82 14.68
C SER A 120 -8.78 -11.34 15.27
N ALA A 121 -7.93 -10.69 14.46
CA ALA A 121 -6.58 -10.31 14.87
C ALA A 121 -6.01 -9.17 14.03
N VAL A 122 -5.07 -8.44 14.62
CA VAL A 122 -4.20 -7.48 13.95
C VAL A 122 -2.88 -8.18 13.61
N TYR A 123 -2.49 -8.10 12.34
CA TYR A 123 -1.21 -8.62 11.88
C TYR A 123 -0.24 -7.46 11.69
N ASP A 124 0.78 -7.41 12.52
CA ASP A 124 1.90 -6.55 12.29
C ASP A 124 2.86 -7.18 11.27
N VAL A 125 3.21 -6.45 10.23
CA VAL A 125 4.08 -6.92 9.14
C VAL A 125 5.18 -5.90 8.94
N THR A 126 6.44 -6.33 9.03
CA THR A 126 7.61 -5.53 8.68
C THR A 126 8.32 -6.18 7.51
N LEU A 127 8.56 -5.41 6.45
CA LEU A 127 9.20 -5.88 5.23
C LEU A 127 10.52 -5.14 5.02
N ASN A 128 11.60 -5.89 4.81
CA ASN A 128 12.87 -5.30 4.43
C ASN A 128 13.46 -5.95 3.17
N PHE A 129 14.00 -5.11 2.28
CA PHE A 129 14.61 -5.57 1.04
C PHE A 129 16.12 -5.69 1.21
N ARG A 130 16.66 -6.86 0.90
CA ARG A 130 18.08 -7.14 1.03
C ARG A 130 18.91 -6.20 0.16
N GLY A 131 20.04 -5.74 0.70
CA GLY A 131 20.92 -4.79 0.05
C GLY A 131 20.32 -3.38 -0.10
N ASN A 132 19.34 -3.03 0.75
CA ASN A 132 18.69 -1.71 0.79
C ASN A 132 18.14 -1.25 -0.57
N LYS A 133 17.68 -2.21 -1.37
CA LYS A 133 17.11 -1.94 -2.69
C LYS A 133 15.66 -1.50 -2.54
N ASN A 134 15.32 -0.32 -3.03
CA ASN A 134 13.91 0.09 -3.14
C ASN A 134 13.33 -0.50 -4.43
N PRO A 135 12.32 -1.39 -4.37
CA PRO A 135 11.68 -1.90 -5.57
C PRO A 135 10.93 -0.76 -6.27
N SER A 136 11.11 -0.67 -7.58
CA SER A 136 10.31 0.21 -8.43
C SER A 136 9.51 -0.62 -9.41
N LEU A 137 8.33 -0.13 -9.80
CA LEU A 137 7.47 -0.82 -10.76
C LEU A 137 8.22 -1.11 -12.08
N LEU A 138 8.97 -0.13 -12.58
CA LEU A 138 9.81 -0.30 -13.76
C LEU A 138 10.94 -1.31 -13.52
N GLY A 139 11.56 -1.31 -12.34
CA GLY A 139 12.59 -2.30 -12.00
C GLY A 139 12.05 -3.72 -12.08
N ILE A 140 10.84 -3.94 -11.56
CA ILE A 140 10.15 -5.24 -11.64
C ILE A 140 9.83 -5.59 -13.10
N LEU A 141 9.30 -4.64 -13.87
CA LEU A 141 8.97 -4.84 -15.29
C LEU A 141 10.20 -5.21 -16.14
N TYR A 142 11.37 -4.63 -15.83
CA TYR A 142 12.64 -4.96 -16.46
C TYR A 142 13.30 -6.24 -15.90
N GLY A 143 12.63 -7.00 -15.04
CA GLY A 143 13.15 -8.26 -14.51
C GLY A 143 14.25 -8.09 -13.46
N LYS A 144 14.37 -6.93 -12.80
CA LYS A 144 15.31 -6.78 -11.68
C LYS A 144 14.91 -7.71 -10.54
N LYS A 145 15.87 -8.49 -10.05
CA LYS A 145 15.68 -9.38 -8.91
C LYS A 145 15.67 -8.58 -7.61
N TYR A 146 14.60 -8.75 -6.83
CA TYR A 146 14.46 -8.24 -5.47
C TYR A 146 14.27 -9.41 -4.51
N GLU A 147 14.98 -9.38 -3.39
CA GLU A 147 14.80 -10.32 -2.28
C GLU A 147 14.32 -9.52 -1.08
N ALA A 148 13.23 -9.97 -0.46
CA ALA A 148 12.65 -9.34 0.70
C ALA A 148 12.52 -10.37 1.82
N ASP A 149 12.91 -9.97 3.02
CA ASP A 149 12.60 -10.68 4.24
C ASP A 149 11.38 -10.00 4.88
N MET A 150 10.47 -10.80 5.42
CA MET A 150 9.23 -10.33 6.02
C MET A 150 9.07 -10.92 7.41
N CYS A 151 8.93 -10.06 8.42
CA CYS A 151 8.56 -10.43 9.77
C CYS A 151 7.04 -10.22 9.94
N VAL A 152 6.34 -11.21 10.48
CA VAL A 152 4.90 -11.14 10.74
C VAL A 152 4.62 -11.50 12.19
N ARG A 153 3.97 -10.60 12.93
CA ARG A 153 3.52 -10.81 14.31
C ARG A 153 2.00 -10.72 14.36
N ARG A 154 1.35 -11.68 15.03
CA ARG A 154 -0.11 -11.73 15.15
C ARG A 154 -0.52 -11.35 16.56
N PHE A 155 -1.43 -10.37 16.66
CA PHE A 155 -2.04 -9.93 17.91
C PHE A 155 -3.55 -10.20 17.85
N PRO A 156 -4.10 -11.11 18.68
CA PRO A 156 -5.54 -11.23 18.85
C PRO A 156 -6.18 -9.87 19.13
N LEU A 157 -7.34 -9.60 18.52
CA LEU A 157 -8.00 -8.29 18.73
C LEU A 157 -8.48 -8.11 20.18
N GLU A 158 -8.71 -9.22 20.89
CA GLU A 158 -9.07 -9.27 22.30
C GLU A 158 -7.96 -8.70 23.20
N ASP A 159 -6.69 -8.87 22.83
CA ASP A 159 -5.53 -8.38 23.59
C ASP A 159 -5.28 -6.88 23.40
N ILE A 160 -5.94 -6.26 22.42
CA ILE A 160 -5.81 -4.82 22.15
C ILE A 160 -6.83 -4.08 23.02
N PRO A 161 -6.43 -3.04 23.77
CA PRO A 161 -7.34 -2.28 24.63
C PRO A 161 -8.55 -1.71 23.87
N GLN A 162 -9.69 -1.61 24.57
CA GLN A 162 -10.90 -0.99 24.01
C GLN A 162 -10.89 0.54 24.13
N ASP A 163 -10.31 1.04 25.21
CA ASP A 163 -10.17 2.48 25.43
C ASP A 163 -9.27 3.11 24.36
N GLU A 164 -9.69 4.27 23.84
CA GLU A 164 -8.99 4.95 22.75
C GLU A 164 -7.56 5.34 23.14
N LYS A 165 -7.35 5.81 24.38
CA LYS A 165 -6.04 6.26 24.85
C LYS A 165 -5.12 5.06 25.09
N GLU A 166 -5.64 3.99 25.67
CA GLU A 166 -4.88 2.76 25.88
C GLU A 166 -4.48 2.11 24.55
N ALA A 167 -5.39 2.04 23.58
CA ALA A 167 -5.11 1.53 22.25
C ALA A 167 -4.10 2.40 21.48
N ALA A 168 -4.17 3.73 21.67
CA ALA A 168 -3.16 4.66 21.14
C ALA A 168 -1.77 4.40 21.76
N ASN A 169 -1.69 4.20 23.07
CA ASN A 169 -0.45 3.87 23.77
C ASN A 169 0.11 2.51 23.33
N TRP A 170 -0.76 1.51 23.15
CA TRP A 170 -0.38 0.21 22.59
C TRP A 170 0.25 0.36 21.21
N LEU A 171 -0.34 1.18 20.33
CA LEU A 171 0.20 1.43 19.00
C LEU A 171 1.56 2.15 19.05
N HIS A 172 1.72 3.13 19.94
CA HIS A 172 3.01 3.80 20.15
C HIS A 172 4.09 2.82 20.62
N LYS A 173 3.76 1.92 21.54
CA LYS A 173 4.68 0.86 21.99
C LYS A 173 5.02 -0.10 20.86
N LEU A 174 4.03 -0.53 20.07
CA LEU A 174 4.25 -1.40 18.91
C LEU A 174 5.24 -0.77 17.92
N TYR A 175 5.14 0.53 17.66
CA TYR A 175 6.07 1.24 16.77
C TYR A 175 7.48 1.38 17.36
N GLN A 176 7.64 1.48 18.68
CA GLN A 176 8.96 1.41 19.32
C GLN A 176 9.60 0.03 19.13
N GLU A 177 8.81 -1.04 19.29
CA GLU A 177 9.28 -2.41 19.05
C GLU A 177 9.66 -2.63 17.59
N LYS A 178 8.88 -2.09 16.64
CA LYS A 178 9.23 -2.12 15.20
C LYS A 178 10.54 -1.39 14.91
N ASP A 179 10.76 -0.26 15.55
CA ASP A 179 11.97 0.53 15.37
C ASP A 179 13.21 -0.24 15.86
N ALA A 180 13.11 -0.87 17.03
CA ALA A 180 14.14 -1.77 17.55
C ALA A 180 14.34 -3.00 16.65
N LEU A 181 13.24 -3.59 16.12
CA LEU A 181 13.31 -4.70 15.17
C LEU A 181 14.05 -4.33 13.89
N GLN A 182 13.84 -3.11 13.39
CA GLN A 182 14.57 -2.62 12.23
C GLN A 182 16.05 -2.39 12.52
N GLU A 183 16.39 -1.84 13.69
CA GLU A 183 17.79 -1.70 14.13
C GLU A 183 18.47 -3.07 14.15
N MET A 184 17.86 -4.07 14.79
CA MET A 184 18.39 -5.44 14.84
C MET A 184 18.60 -6.02 13.44
N TYR A 185 17.60 -5.88 12.54
CA TYR A 185 17.75 -6.38 11.18
C TYR A 185 18.89 -5.66 10.43
N ASN A 186 19.10 -4.37 10.65
CA ASN A 186 20.20 -3.64 10.01
C ASN A 186 21.58 -4.11 10.51
N GLN A 187 21.66 -4.60 11.75
CA GLN A 187 22.90 -5.11 12.35
C GLN A 187 23.16 -6.58 11.99
N GLU A 188 22.15 -7.43 12.07
CA GLU A 188 22.27 -8.89 11.90
C GLU A 188 21.95 -9.37 10.48
N GLY A 189 21.18 -8.59 9.71
CA GLY A 189 20.72 -8.94 8.36
C GLY A 189 19.56 -9.96 8.30
N VAL A 190 19.02 -10.36 9.45
CA VAL A 190 17.92 -11.33 9.56
C VAL A 190 16.92 -10.89 10.62
N PHE A 191 15.65 -11.27 10.45
CA PHE A 191 14.63 -11.08 11.49
C PHE A 191 14.72 -12.21 12.53
N PRO A 192 14.39 -11.91 13.80
CA PRO A 192 14.32 -12.92 14.85
C PRO A 192 13.16 -13.91 14.60
N GLY A 193 13.35 -15.15 15.01
CA GLY A 193 12.32 -16.20 15.00
C GLY A 193 12.49 -17.25 13.90
N GLN A 194 11.47 -18.09 13.73
CA GLN A 194 11.49 -19.18 12.76
C GLN A 194 11.37 -18.64 11.34
N GLN A 195 12.34 -19.00 10.50
CA GLN A 195 12.29 -18.64 9.09
C GLN A 195 11.41 -19.62 8.32
N PHE A 196 10.45 -19.06 7.58
CA PHE A 196 9.59 -19.83 6.68
C PHE A 196 9.79 -19.35 5.25
N LYS A 197 10.22 -20.26 4.37
CA LYS A 197 10.36 -19.99 2.94
C LYS A 197 9.20 -20.66 2.20
N PRO A 198 8.23 -19.88 1.66
CA PRO A 198 7.12 -20.47 0.95
C PRO A 198 7.62 -21.22 -0.31
N PRO A 199 7.04 -22.39 -0.64
CA PRO A 199 7.40 -23.12 -1.84
C PRO A 199 7.03 -22.31 -3.08
N ARG A 200 7.80 -22.51 -4.16
CA ARG A 200 7.48 -21.90 -5.46
C ARG A 200 6.16 -22.47 -5.98
N ARG A 201 5.27 -21.60 -6.49
CA ARG A 201 3.96 -21.97 -7.02
C ARG A 201 3.95 -21.85 -8.55
N PRO A 202 4.29 -22.92 -9.30
CA PRO A 202 4.37 -22.85 -10.77
C PRO A 202 3.01 -22.60 -11.42
N TRP A 203 1.92 -23.03 -10.77
CA TRP A 203 0.55 -22.83 -11.25
C TRP A 203 0.20 -21.36 -11.49
N THR A 204 0.72 -20.44 -10.68
CA THR A 204 0.52 -19.00 -10.89
C THR A 204 1.15 -18.53 -12.20
N LEU A 205 2.35 -19.02 -12.52
CA LEU A 205 3.03 -18.70 -13.78
C LEU A 205 2.28 -19.29 -14.96
N LEU A 206 1.84 -20.55 -14.87
CA LEU A 206 1.07 -21.20 -15.93
C LEU A 206 -0.26 -20.48 -16.19
N ASN A 207 -1.00 -20.12 -15.13
CA ASN A 207 -2.24 -19.36 -15.26
C ASN A 207 -1.99 -17.97 -15.87
N PHE A 208 -0.92 -17.28 -15.46
CA PHE A 208 -0.54 -16.01 -16.07
C PHE A 208 -0.22 -16.15 -17.55
N LEU A 209 0.59 -17.15 -17.93
CA LEU A 209 0.93 -17.40 -19.33
C LEU A 209 -0.30 -17.76 -20.16
N PHE A 210 -1.20 -18.58 -19.63
CA PHE A 210 -2.46 -18.94 -20.28
C PHE A 210 -3.30 -17.69 -20.59
N TRP A 211 -3.60 -16.86 -19.59
CA TRP A 211 -4.40 -15.66 -19.80
C TRP A 211 -3.68 -14.61 -20.65
N ALA A 212 -2.36 -14.48 -20.51
CA ALA A 212 -1.56 -13.61 -21.37
C ALA A 212 -1.66 -14.06 -22.84
N THR A 213 -1.56 -15.36 -23.13
CA THR A 213 -1.73 -15.88 -24.49
C THR A 213 -3.15 -15.64 -25.02
N VAL A 214 -4.18 -15.95 -24.23
CA VAL A 214 -5.59 -15.75 -24.63
C VAL A 214 -5.90 -14.29 -24.93
N LEU A 215 -5.42 -13.35 -24.11
CA LEU A 215 -5.69 -11.92 -24.27
C LEU A 215 -4.82 -11.26 -25.33
N LEU A 216 -3.54 -11.65 -25.43
CA LEU A 216 -2.60 -11.03 -26.36
C LEU A 216 -2.69 -11.61 -27.78
N SER A 217 -3.08 -12.88 -27.95
CA SER A 217 -3.21 -13.51 -29.27
C SER A 217 -4.08 -12.70 -30.25
N PRO A 218 -5.34 -12.32 -29.93
CA PRO A 218 -6.16 -11.53 -30.85
C PRO A 218 -5.59 -10.14 -31.10
N LEU A 219 -4.93 -9.52 -30.11
CA LEU A 219 -4.27 -8.22 -30.26
C LEU A 219 -3.08 -8.30 -31.23
N PHE A 220 -2.28 -9.36 -31.15
CA PHE A 220 -1.17 -9.61 -32.07
C PHE A 220 -1.66 -9.93 -33.48
N THR A 221 -2.71 -10.75 -33.62
CA THR A 221 -3.31 -11.05 -34.92
C THR A 221 -3.89 -9.78 -35.56
N PHE A 222 -4.56 -8.93 -34.78
CA PHE A 222 -5.05 -7.64 -35.25
C PHE A 222 -3.90 -6.71 -35.69
N GLY A 223 -2.87 -6.56 -34.85
CA GLY A 223 -1.69 -5.76 -35.18
C GLY A 223 -1.00 -6.25 -36.46
N PHE A 224 -0.76 -7.55 -36.57
CA PHE A 224 -0.21 -8.17 -37.77
C PHE A 224 -1.10 -7.92 -39.00
N GLY A 225 -2.42 -8.07 -38.86
CA GLY A 225 -3.38 -7.77 -39.93
C GLY A 225 -3.32 -6.33 -40.41
N VAL A 226 -3.15 -5.36 -39.51
CA VAL A 226 -2.96 -3.94 -39.88
C VAL A 226 -1.70 -3.75 -40.72
N PHE A 227 -0.56 -4.34 -40.32
CA PHE A 227 0.68 -4.25 -41.10
C PHE A 227 0.60 -5.01 -42.43
N ALA A 228 -0.01 -6.20 -42.43
CA ALA A 228 -0.21 -7.02 -43.63
C ALA A 228 -1.16 -6.38 -44.64
N SER A 229 -2.07 -5.49 -44.20
CA SER A 229 -2.98 -4.75 -45.09
C SER A 229 -2.25 -3.82 -46.07
N GLY A 230 -1.00 -3.43 -45.78
CA GLY A 230 -0.21 -2.51 -46.60
C GLY A 230 -0.75 -1.08 -46.67
N SER A 231 -1.87 -0.77 -46.01
CA SER A 231 -2.51 0.54 -46.02
C SER A 231 -1.74 1.53 -45.13
N PRO A 232 -1.12 2.58 -45.68
CA PRO A 232 -0.36 3.55 -44.89
C PRO A 232 -1.22 4.25 -43.84
N LEU A 233 -2.50 4.49 -44.15
CA LEU A 233 -3.43 5.18 -43.27
C LEU A 233 -3.76 4.35 -42.03
N LEU A 234 -4.02 3.04 -42.20
CA LEU A 234 -4.29 2.13 -41.08
C LEU A 234 -3.06 1.95 -40.20
N ILE A 235 -1.87 1.84 -40.80
CA ILE A 235 -0.60 1.71 -40.07
C ILE A 235 -0.33 2.98 -39.25
N LEU A 236 -0.48 4.17 -39.84
CA LEU A 236 -0.28 5.44 -39.12
C LEU A 236 -1.31 5.63 -38.00
N ALA A 237 -2.58 5.28 -38.23
CA ALA A 237 -3.61 5.34 -37.19
C ALA A 237 -3.30 4.40 -36.03
N PHE A 238 -2.88 3.16 -36.33
CA PHE A 238 -2.48 2.19 -35.31
C PHE A 238 -1.27 2.64 -34.50
N LEU A 239 -0.21 3.13 -35.17
CA LEU A 239 0.97 3.68 -34.51
C LEU A 239 0.62 4.90 -33.64
N GLY A 240 -0.28 5.77 -34.11
CA GLY A 240 -0.81 6.89 -33.35
C GLY A 240 -1.54 6.45 -32.08
N LEU A 241 -2.39 5.43 -32.18
CA LEU A 241 -3.11 4.84 -31.05
C LEU A 241 -2.16 4.19 -30.04
N VAL A 242 -1.18 3.41 -30.50
CA VAL A 242 -0.15 2.81 -29.64
C VAL A 242 0.69 3.89 -28.96
N GLY A 243 1.06 4.96 -29.69
CA GLY A 243 1.77 6.12 -29.14
C GLY A 243 0.98 6.84 -28.05
N ALA A 244 -0.31 7.10 -28.30
CA ALA A 244 -1.21 7.71 -27.32
C ALA A 244 -1.40 6.84 -26.07
N ALA A 245 -1.60 5.51 -26.26
CA ALA A 245 -1.70 4.56 -25.16
C ALA A 245 -0.40 4.51 -24.34
N SER A 246 0.77 4.46 -24.99
CA SER A 246 2.08 4.49 -24.34
C SER A 246 2.30 5.78 -23.53
N PHE A 247 1.92 6.93 -24.10
CA PHE A 247 1.95 8.21 -23.39
C PHE A 247 1.03 8.21 -22.17
N GLY A 248 -0.20 7.70 -22.30
CA GLY A 248 -1.16 7.56 -21.20
C GLY A 248 -0.62 6.67 -20.08
N VAL A 249 -0.06 5.51 -20.41
CA VAL A 249 0.56 4.58 -19.44
C VAL A 249 1.75 5.25 -18.73
N ARG A 250 2.64 5.93 -19.46
CA ARG A 250 3.77 6.65 -18.85
C ARG A 250 3.29 7.76 -17.90
N ARG A 251 2.24 8.48 -18.27
CA ARG A 251 1.63 9.51 -17.41
C ARG A 251 1.03 8.90 -16.15
N LEU A 252 0.35 7.75 -16.25
CA LEU A 252 -0.16 7.01 -15.09
C LEU A 252 0.98 6.51 -14.19
N ILE A 253 2.07 5.97 -14.76
CA ILE A 253 3.25 5.56 -13.99
C ILE A 253 3.85 6.79 -13.26
N GLY A 254 3.95 7.94 -13.92
CA GLY A 254 4.43 9.19 -13.31
C GLY A 254 3.52 9.79 -12.22
N VAL A 255 2.28 9.32 -12.09
CA VAL A 255 1.39 9.61 -10.94
C VAL A 255 1.68 8.65 -9.77
N THR A 256 2.21 7.46 -10.05
CA THR A 256 2.59 6.47 -9.03
C THR A 256 4.01 6.64 -8.48
N GLU A 257 4.83 7.49 -9.11
CA GLU A 257 6.20 7.77 -8.68
C GLU A 257 6.29 8.35 -7.26
N ILE A 258 7.33 7.91 -6.55
CA ILE A 258 7.47 8.05 -5.09
C ILE A 258 7.77 9.49 -4.68
N GLU A 259 8.40 10.28 -5.55
CA GLU A 259 8.87 11.64 -5.26
C GLU A 259 7.72 12.66 -5.18
N LYS A 260 6.56 12.39 -5.79
CA LYS A 260 5.34 13.21 -5.67
C LYS A 260 4.51 12.85 -4.44
N GLY A 261 5.19 12.53 -3.34
CA GLY A 261 4.56 12.17 -2.07
C GLY A 261 3.72 13.31 -1.49
N SER A 262 2.82 12.96 -0.57
CA SER A 262 1.94 13.88 0.15
C SER A 262 2.64 15.13 0.68
N SER A 263 2.09 16.33 0.44
CA SER A 263 2.51 17.62 1.04
C SER A 263 2.24 17.71 2.55
N TYR A 264 1.58 16.72 3.14
CA TYR A 264 1.17 16.78 4.54
C TYR A 264 2.38 16.94 5.48
N GLY A 265 2.34 17.99 6.31
CA GLY A 265 3.40 18.34 7.26
C GLY A 265 4.47 19.28 6.69
N ASN A 266 4.54 19.48 5.37
CA ASN A 266 5.56 20.34 4.78
C ASN A 266 5.13 21.82 4.89
N GLN A 267 5.78 22.59 5.76
CA GLN A 267 5.51 24.03 5.92
C GLN A 267 5.90 24.84 4.67
N GLU A 268 6.79 24.33 3.81
CA GLU A 268 7.19 25.02 2.58
C GLU A 268 6.08 25.07 1.51
N PHE A 269 5.18 24.08 1.48
CA PHE A 269 4.04 24.08 0.56
C PHE A 269 2.93 25.06 0.98
N LYS A 270 2.80 25.35 2.28
CA LYS A 270 1.82 26.33 2.79
C LYS A 270 2.13 27.77 2.40
N LYS A 271 3.34 28.05 1.88
CA LYS A 271 3.72 29.39 1.37
C LYS A 271 3.47 29.57 -0.13
N LYS A 272 2.95 28.56 -0.83
CA LYS A 272 2.71 28.60 -2.30
C LYS A 272 1.25 28.38 -2.71
N GLU A 273 0.32 28.34 -1.76
CA GLU A 273 -1.13 28.55 -1.98
C GLU A 273 -1.51 29.94 -1.47
#